data_AF-A0A844D872-F1
#
_entry.id   AF-A0A844D872-F1
#
_cell.length_a   1.000
_cell.length_b   1.000
_cell.length_c   1.000
_cell.angle_alpha   90.00
_cell.angle_beta   90.00
_cell.angle_gamma   90.00
#
_symmetry.space_group_name_H-M   'P 1'
#
loop_
_entity.id
_entity.type
_entity.pdbx_description
1 polymer ?
#
loop_
_entity_poly.entity_id
_entity_poly.type
_entity_poly.pdbx_seq_one_letter_code
_entity_poly.pdbx_strand_id
1 'polypeptide(L)'
;MPTVKASSFADPGDIAAYKKAIAEGKSEAEALKLGDNGIGYWGDDTTSETTPMCALPREVWGEKWGTKGAARGKKVSVTYAGKTVVGELRDTMPHLANIKNGAGIDLNPGFAKAFGLKQPFMIDGVQWVWSE
;
A
#
# COMPACT_ATOMS: atom_id res chain seq x y z
N MET A 1 -13.23 -7.31 -13.10
CA MET A 1 -12.29 -6.65 -12.15
C MET A 1 -13.09 -5.59 -11.42
N PRO A 2 -13.14 -5.61 -10.07
CA PRO A 2 -13.82 -4.55 -9.34
C PRO A 2 -13.15 -3.22 -9.65
N THR A 3 -13.95 -2.17 -9.79
CA THR A 3 -13.45 -0.80 -9.85
C THR A 3 -13.51 -0.25 -8.43
N VAL A 4 -12.38 0.19 -7.92
CA VAL A 4 -12.20 0.66 -6.55
C VAL A 4 -11.55 2.03 -6.53
N LYS A 5 -11.59 2.67 -5.37
CA LYS A 5 -10.74 3.79 -5.04
C LYS A 5 -9.38 3.25 -4.56
N ALA A 6 -8.29 3.86 -4.98
CA ALA A 6 -6.95 3.56 -4.47
C ALA A 6 -6.40 4.74 -3.67
N SER A 7 -5.70 4.45 -2.59
CA SER A 7 -4.97 5.45 -1.82
C SER A 7 -3.46 5.19 -1.87
N SER A 8 -2.66 6.14 -1.41
CA SER A 8 -1.22 5.98 -1.30
C SER A 8 -0.81 5.52 0.10
N PHE A 9 0.30 4.80 0.18
CA PHE A 9 0.98 4.49 1.45
C PHE A 9 2.50 4.60 1.27
N ALA A 10 3.25 4.52 2.38
CA ALA A 10 4.70 4.78 2.39
C ALA A 10 5.04 6.12 1.73
N ASP A 11 4.20 7.13 1.98
CA ASP A 11 4.32 8.45 1.38
C ASP A 11 5.60 9.15 1.88
N PRO A 12 6.41 9.78 1.00
CA PRO A 12 7.68 10.41 1.42
C PRO A 12 7.52 11.42 2.57
N GLY A 13 6.37 12.11 2.62
CA GLY A 13 6.02 13.02 3.71
C GLY A 13 5.81 12.30 5.05
N ASP A 14 5.11 11.17 5.04
CA ASP A 14 4.87 10.35 6.23
C ASP A 14 6.15 9.68 6.71
N ILE A 15 7.01 9.22 5.80
CA ILE A 15 8.35 8.71 6.13
C ILE A 15 9.20 9.80 6.80
N ALA A 16 9.18 11.02 6.27
CA ALA A 16 9.91 12.14 6.85
C ALA A 16 9.37 12.53 8.23
N ALA A 17 8.05 12.53 8.42
CA ALA A 17 7.40 12.80 9.70
C ALA A 17 7.76 11.74 10.76
N TYR A 18 7.74 10.46 10.38
CA TYR A 18 8.16 9.35 11.24
C TYR A 18 9.64 9.49 11.65
N LYS A 19 10.54 9.69 10.69
CA LYS A 19 11.98 9.84 10.96
C LYS A 19 12.27 11.05 11.85
N LYS A 20 11.57 12.16 11.63
CA LYS A 20 11.67 13.35 12.49
C LYS A 20 11.22 13.05 13.91
N ALA A 21 10.09 12.38 14.09
CA ALA A 21 9.58 11.99 15.41
C ALA A 21 10.57 11.10 16.19
N ILE A 22 11.18 10.11 15.52
CA ILE A 22 12.24 9.28 16.11
C ILE A 22 13.46 10.13 16.50
N ALA A 23 13.90 11.04 15.63
CA ALA A 23 15.03 11.93 15.91
C ALA A 23 14.76 12.88 17.10
N GLU A 24 13.49 13.24 17.34
CA GLU A 24 13.03 14.02 18.49
C GLU A 24 12.90 13.18 19.78
N GLY A 25 13.25 11.89 19.73
CA GLY A 25 13.25 11.00 20.90
C GLY A 25 11.90 10.35 21.22
N LYS A 26 10.93 10.41 20.30
CA LYS A 26 9.66 9.70 20.46
C LYS A 26 9.86 8.19 20.32
N SER A 27 9.03 7.42 21.00
CA SER A 27 8.97 5.97 20.78
C SER A 27 8.43 5.65 19.38
N GLU A 28 8.72 4.45 18.88
CA GLU A 28 8.19 3.98 17.59
C GLU A 28 6.66 4.05 17.54
N ALA A 29 5.98 3.66 18.62
CA ALA A 29 4.52 3.73 18.71
C ALA A 29 3.96 5.16 18.66
N GLU A 30 4.72 6.16 19.12
CA GLU A 30 4.35 7.57 19.00
C GLU A 30 4.69 8.13 17.63
N ALA A 31 5.81 7.73 17.04
CA ALA A 31 6.22 8.12 15.70
C ALA A 31 5.25 7.58 14.62
N LEU A 32 4.76 6.34 14.77
CA LEU A 32 3.77 5.72 13.89
C LEU A 32 2.39 6.41 13.93
N LYS A 33 2.13 7.26 14.93
CA LYS A 33 0.92 8.12 14.95
C LYS A 33 1.09 9.37 14.10
N LEU A 34 2.32 9.74 13.77
CA LEU A 34 2.67 10.95 13.03
C LEU A 34 3.03 10.68 11.57
N GLY A 35 3.38 9.44 11.23
CA GLY A 35 3.77 9.05 9.89
C GLY A 35 3.97 7.55 9.78
N ASP A 36 4.62 7.15 8.69
CA ASP A 36 4.82 5.77 8.26
C ASP A 36 6.31 5.43 8.39
N ASN A 37 6.65 4.23 8.85
CA ASN A 37 8.04 3.78 8.93
C ASN A 37 8.56 3.18 7.62
N GLY A 38 7.69 2.98 6.63
CA GLY A 38 8.00 2.41 5.32
C GLY A 38 8.14 0.90 5.33
N ILE A 39 7.80 0.23 6.45
CA ILE A 39 7.95 -1.21 6.61
C ILE A 39 6.57 -1.87 6.51
N GLY A 40 6.38 -2.63 5.43
CA GLY A 40 5.12 -3.34 5.22
C GLY A 40 4.91 -4.48 6.22
N TYR A 41 3.70 -5.03 6.25
CA TYR A 41 3.24 -6.06 7.19
C TYR A 41 4.16 -7.29 7.31
N TRP A 42 4.98 -7.56 6.30
CA TRP A 42 5.93 -8.68 6.27
C TRP A 42 7.39 -8.29 6.55
N GLY A 43 7.67 -7.06 6.95
CA GLY A 43 9.04 -6.57 7.18
C GLY A 43 9.74 -6.09 5.90
N ASP A 44 9.00 -5.95 4.81
CA ASP A 44 9.51 -5.48 3.52
C ASP A 44 9.63 -3.94 3.50
N ASP A 45 10.69 -3.41 2.89
CA ASP A 45 10.78 -1.97 2.59
C ASP A 45 9.82 -1.63 1.45
N THR A 46 8.82 -0.80 1.75
CA THR A 46 7.75 -0.41 0.83
C THR A 46 7.95 0.98 0.23
N THR A 47 9.04 1.66 0.56
CA THR A 47 9.36 3.02 0.09
C THR A 47 9.94 3.05 -1.34
N SER A 48 10.20 1.89 -1.94
CA SER A 48 10.80 1.79 -3.27
C SER A 48 9.96 2.46 -4.36
N GLU A 49 10.58 3.38 -5.09
CA GLU A 49 10.02 3.99 -6.30
C GLU A 49 10.14 3.10 -7.56
N THR A 50 10.93 2.03 -7.50
CA THR A 50 11.19 1.16 -8.67
C THR A 50 10.47 -0.17 -8.59
N THR A 51 10.01 -0.55 -7.40
CA THR A 51 9.28 -1.79 -7.17
C THR A 51 7.84 -1.45 -6.78
N PRO A 52 6.86 -1.66 -7.68
CA PRO A 52 5.45 -1.47 -7.35
C PRO A 52 5.00 -2.48 -6.30
N MET A 53 4.45 -1.97 -5.20
CA MET A 53 3.96 -2.75 -4.07
C MET A 53 2.60 -2.22 -3.64
N CYS A 54 1.73 -3.11 -3.20
CA CYS A 54 0.40 -2.77 -2.74
C CYS A 54 0.10 -3.33 -1.36
N ALA A 55 -0.89 -2.72 -0.73
CA ALA A 55 -1.58 -3.26 0.43
C ALA A 55 -3.00 -3.64 0.06
N LEU A 56 -3.47 -4.79 0.56
CA LEU A 56 -4.86 -5.22 0.49
C LEU A 56 -5.36 -5.60 1.88
N PRO A 57 -6.67 -5.52 2.17
CA PRO A 57 -7.22 -5.92 3.46
C PRO A 57 -6.99 -7.41 3.73
N ARG A 58 -6.87 -7.77 5.01
CA ARG A 58 -6.61 -9.15 5.44
C ARG A 58 -7.63 -10.15 4.92
N GLU A 59 -8.88 -9.74 4.89
CA GLU A 59 -9.99 -10.56 4.38
C GLU A 59 -9.79 -10.88 2.89
N VAL A 60 -9.30 -9.92 2.10
CA VAL A 60 -9.15 -10.04 0.64
C VAL A 60 -8.03 -11.01 0.27
N TRP A 61 -6.84 -10.84 0.84
CA TRP A 61 -5.74 -11.77 0.56
C TRP A 61 -5.91 -13.10 1.31
N GLY A 62 -6.58 -13.10 2.47
CA GLY A 62 -6.88 -14.30 3.25
C GLY A 62 -7.87 -15.22 2.53
N GLU A 63 -8.90 -14.67 1.89
CA GLU A 63 -9.86 -15.45 1.10
C GLU A 63 -9.19 -16.20 -0.05
N LYS A 64 -8.23 -15.57 -0.74
CA LYS A 64 -7.57 -16.18 -1.91
C LYS A 64 -6.40 -17.10 -1.55
N TRP A 65 -5.58 -16.71 -0.58
CA TRP A 65 -4.28 -17.35 -0.30
C TRP A 65 -4.20 -18.00 1.08
N GLY A 66 -5.20 -17.82 1.94
CA GLY A 66 -5.29 -18.39 3.28
C GLY A 66 -4.36 -17.69 4.28
N THR A 67 -3.07 -18.01 4.25
CA THR A 67 -2.12 -17.60 5.29
C THR A 67 -1.32 -16.36 4.93
N LYS A 68 -0.83 -15.65 5.95
CA LYS A 68 0.12 -14.54 5.80
C LYS A 68 1.33 -14.94 4.95
N GLY A 69 1.89 -16.13 5.17
CA GLY A 69 3.05 -16.61 4.42
C GLY A 69 2.76 -16.89 2.95
N ALA A 70 1.58 -17.45 2.65
CA ALA A 70 1.16 -17.73 1.28
C ALA A 70 0.77 -16.48 0.49
N ALA A 71 0.30 -15.43 1.15
CA ALA A 71 -0.11 -14.17 0.51
C ALA A 71 1.08 -13.25 0.16
N ARG A 72 2.17 -13.30 0.95
CA ARG A 72 3.32 -12.40 0.76
C ARG A 72 3.90 -12.51 -0.65
N GLY A 73 4.04 -11.37 -1.32
CA GLY A 73 4.67 -11.28 -2.63
C GLY A 73 3.82 -11.79 -3.79
N LYS A 74 2.55 -12.12 -3.55
CA LYS A 74 1.62 -12.45 -4.63
C LYS A 74 1.48 -11.27 -5.57
N LYS A 75 1.48 -11.56 -6.86
CA LYS A 75 1.46 -10.55 -7.92
C LYS A 75 0.05 -9.97 -8.03
N VAL A 76 -0.02 -8.65 -8.16
CA VAL A 76 -1.25 -7.89 -8.32
C VAL A 76 -1.12 -7.03 -9.56
N SER A 77 -2.00 -7.25 -10.53
CA SER A 77 -2.11 -6.41 -11.72
C SER A 77 -3.06 -5.27 -11.40
N VAL A 78 -2.59 -4.03 -11.52
CA VAL A 78 -3.35 -2.81 -11.24
C VAL A 78 -3.46 -2.00 -12.53
N THR A 79 -4.68 -1.62 -12.89
CA THR A 79 -4.98 -0.80 -14.06
C THR A 79 -5.57 0.54 -13.63
N TYR A 80 -5.00 1.62 -14.16
CA TYR A 80 -5.49 2.98 -13.97
C TYR A 80 -5.23 3.81 -15.23
N ALA A 81 -6.20 4.62 -15.64
CA ALA A 81 -6.12 5.48 -16.84
C ALA A 81 -5.60 4.76 -18.10
N GLY A 82 -6.02 3.51 -18.32
CA GLY A 82 -5.62 2.69 -19.47
C GLY A 82 -4.22 2.07 -19.39
N LYS A 83 -3.47 2.30 -18.31
CA LYS A 83 -2.16 1.69 -18.05
C LYS A 83 -2.29 0.57 -17.03
N THR A 84 -1.63 -0.57 -17.29
CA THR A 84 -1.53 -1.68 -16.36
C THR A 84 -0.11 -1.83 -15.83
N VAL A 85 0.04 -2.00 -14.52
CA VAL A 85 1.30 -2.21 -13.82
C VAL A 85 1.14 -3.42 -12.91
N VAL A 86 2.11 -4.34 -12.96
CA VAL A 86 2.14 -5.49 -12.04
C VAL A 86 3.05 -5.16 -10.87
N GLY A 87 2.51 -5.28 -9.67
CA GLY A 87 3.24 -5.14 -8.41
C GLY A 87 3.07 -6.37 -7.53
N GLU A 88 3.49 -6.22 -6.27
CA GLU A 88 3.47 -7.28 -5.28
C GLU A 88 2.68 -6.88 -4.03
N LEU A 89 1.99 -7.84 -3.42
CA LEU A 89 1.42 -7.65 -2.09
C LEU A 89 2.55 -7.65 -1.04
N ARG A 90 2.80 -6.49 -0.43
CA ARG A 90 3.87 -6.29 0.57
C ARG A 90 3.41 -5.60 1.84
N ASP A 91 2.15 -5.19 1.90
CA ASP A 91 1.54 -4.71 3.14
C ASP A 91 0.06 -5.15 3.29
N THR A 92 -0.54 -4.84 4.45
CA THR A 92 -1.96 -5.06 4.72
C THR A 92 -2.67 -3.75 5.06
N MET A 93 -3.81 -3.52 4.41
CA MET A 93 -4.72 -2.46 4.84
C MET A 93 -5.40 -2.83 6.16
N PRO A 94 -6.05 -1.86 6.85
CA PRO A 94 -6.98 -2.16 7.93
C PRO A 94 -8.05 -3.18 7.50
N HIS A 95 -8.65 -3.86 8.48
CA HIS A 95 -9.81 -4.72 8.27
C HIS A 95 -10.88 -4.01 7.44
N LEU A 96 -11.52 -4.73 6.51
CA LEU A 96 -12.57 -4.18 5.64
C LEU A 96 -13.62 -3.36 6.40
N ALA A 97 -14.07 -3.85 7.57
CA ALA A 97 -15.06 -3.19 8.41
C ALA A 97 -14.62 -1.83 8.97
N ASN A 98 -13.31 -1.55 8.99
CA ASN A 98 -12.72 -0.33 9.53
C ASN A 98 -12.33 0.69 8.44
N ILE A 99 -12.45 0.33 7.16
CA ILE A 99 -12.13 1.22 6.05
C ILE A 99 -13.28 2.21 5.84
N LYS A 100 -13.04 3.48 6.13
CA LYS A 100 -14.05 4.56 6.01
C LYS A 100 -13.89 5.44 4.78
N ASN A 101 -12.69 5.47 4.19
CA ASN A 101 -12.37 6.30 3.02
C ASN A 101 -12.80 5.67 1.68
N GLY A 102 -13.23 4.41 1.70
CA GLY A 102 -13.66 3.65 0.54
C GLY A 102 -12.51 3.08 -0.30
N ALA A 103 -11.25 3.17 0.17
CA ALA A 103 -10.11 2.60 -0.53
C ALA A 103 -10.21 1.06 -0.56
N GLY A 104 -10.02 0.48 -1.74
CA GLY A 104 -9.99 -0.98 -1.94
C GLY A 104 -8.58 -1.54 -2.16
N ILE A 105 -7.58 -0.66 -2.27
CA ILE A 105 -6.16 -0.99 -2.43
C ILE A 105 -5.32 0.25 -2.07
N ASP A 106 -4.18 0.04 -1.43
CA ASP A 106 -3.17 1.09 -1.25
C ASP A 106 -1.94 0.82 -2.13
N LEU A 107 -1.39 1.88 -2.70
CA LEU A 107 -0.34 1.83 -3.72
C LEU A 107 0.89 2.61 -3.25
N ASN A 108 2.06 1.97 -3.32
CA ASN A 108 3.31 2.56 -2.85
C ASN A 108 3.92 3.56 -3.87
N PRO A 109 5.06 4.20 -3.57
CA PRO A 109 5.76 5.09 -4.49
C PRO A 109 6.08 4.46 -5.86
N GLY A 110 6.35 3.16 -5.91
CA GLY A 110 6.58 2.43 -7.16
C GLY A 110 5.38 2.47 -8.11
N PHE A 111 4.18 2.25 -7.59
CA PHE A 111 2.95 2.44 -8.38
C PHE A 111 2.69 3.90 -8.69
N ALA A 112 2.91 4.81 -7.73
CA ALA A 112 2.72 6.24 -7.95
C ALA A 112 3.54 6.73 -9.14
N LYS A 113 4.83 6.40 -9.17
CA LYS A 113 5.75 6.71 -10.26
C LYS A 113 5.33 6.06 -11.57
N ALA A 114 4.92 4.79 -11.53
CA ALA A 114 4.48 4.08 -12.71
C ALA A 114 3.21 4.70 -13.33
N PHE A 115 2.30 5.25 -12.52
CA PHE A 115 1.09 5.92 -12.99
C PHE A 115 1.23 7.44 -13.19
N GLY A 116 2.40 8.02 -12.88
CA GLY A 116 2.61 9.47 -12.96
C GLY A 116 1.82 10.26 -11.91
N LEU A 117 1.54 9.63 -10.76
CA LEU A 117 0.82 10.23 -9.63
C LEU A 117 1.80 10.85 -8.64
N LYS A 118 1.38 11.94 -8.01
CA LYS A 118 2.08 12.55 -6.87
C LYS A 118 1.40 12.12 -5.58
N GLN A 119 2.19 11.59 -4.65
CA GLN A 119 1.75 11.25 -3.30
C GLN A 119 1.63 12.50 -2.39
N PRO A 120 0.70 12.52 -1.43
CA PRO A 120 -0.33 11.51 -1.18
C PRO A 120 -1.49 11.63 -2.20
N PHE A 121 -2.19 10.53 -2.47
CA PHE A 121 -3.36 10.55 -3.36
C PHE A 121 -4.51 9.66 -2.88
N MET A 122 -5.68 9.96 -3.41
CA MET A 122 -6.89 9.16 -3.31
C MET A 122 -7.60 9.27 -4.67
N ILE A 123 -7.59 8.19 -5.45
CA ILE A 123 -8.05 8.21 -6.84
C ILE A 123 -9.14 7.17 -7.08
N ASP A 124 -10.15 7.54 -7.85
CA ASP A 124 -11.21 6.62 -8.29
C ASP A 124 -10.83 5.93 -9.61
N GLY A 125 -11.59 4.90 -9.99
CA GLY A 125 -11.44 4.26 -11.31
C GLY A 125 -10.27 3.29 -11.41
N VAL A 126 -9.71 2.85 -10.29
CA VAL A 126 -8.64 1.84 -10.27
C VAL A 126 -9.25 0.45 -10.35
N GLN A 127 -8.68 -0.40 -11.19
CA GLN A 127 -9.05 -1.81 -11.28
C GLN A 127 -7.85 -2.64 -10.84
N TRP A 128 -8.10 -3.74 -10.12
CA TRP A 128 -7.02 -4.67 -9.81
C TRP A 128 -7.50 -6.12 -9.80
N VAL A 129 -6.56 -7.03 -10.05
CA VAL A 129 -6.72 -8.48 -9.93
C VAL A 129 -5.43 -9.13 -9.44
N TRP A 130 -5.55 -10.30 -8.83
CA TRP A 130 -4.41 -11.20 -8.69
C TRP A 130 -3.86 -11.55 -10.08
N SER A 131 -2.55 -11.40 -10.27
CA SER A 131 -1.87 -11.90 -11.46
C SER A 131 -1.36 -13.31 -11.17
N GLU A 132 -1.50 -14.19 -12.16
CA GLU A 132 -0.83 -15.49 -12.19
C GLU A 132 0.67 -15.34 -12.41
#